data_AF-A0A8T2RNG3-F1
#
_entry.id   AF-A0A8T2RNG3-F1
#
_cell.length_a   1.000
_cell.length_b   1.000
_cell.length_c   1.000
_cell.angle_alpha   90.00
_cell.angle_beta   90.00
_cell.angle_gamma   90.00
#
_symmetry.space_group_name_H-M   'P 1'
#
loop_
_entity.id
_entity.type
_entity.pdbx_description
1 polymer ?
#
loop_
_entity_poly.entity_id
_entity_poly.type
_entity_poly.pdbx_seq_one_letter_code
_entity_poly.pdbx_strand_id
1 'polypeptide(L)'
;MRYGKYCGLGYTGCPGEAPCDGLDACCLAHDVCIGSSWENLLNKKCNWELLHCVRAYRKSRANQFPGNTCDIRDVEFNIETAMRIALNL
;
A
#
# COMPACT_ATOMS: atom_id res chain seq x y z
N MET A 1 -3.96 -10.54 0.76
CA MET A 1 -2.53 -10.28 0.95
C MET A 1 -2.35 -9.46 2.23
N ARG A 2 -1.28 -9.71 3.00
CA ARG A 2 -0.81 -8.86 4.09
C ARG A 2 0.70 -8.70 3.95
N TYR A 3 1.20 -7.48 3.87
CA TYR A 3 2.61 -7.15 3.76
C TYR A 3 2.93 -6.00 4.71
N GLY A 4 4.08 -6.08 5.39
CA GLY A 4 4.44 -5.10 6.41
C GLY A 4 3.38 -5.02 7.50
N LYS A 5 3.05 -3.80 7.94
CA LYS A 5 1.98 -3.51 8.92
C LYS A 5 0.71 -2.94 8.30
N TYR A 6 0.80 -2.38 7.09
CA TYR A 6 -0.25 -1.54 6.50
C TYR A 6 -0.75 -2.01 5.13
N CYS A 7 -0.01 -2.87 4.42
CA CYS A 7 -0.47 -3.29 3.09
C CYS A 7 -1.45 -4.47 3.17
N GLY A 8 -2.76 -4.19 3.15
CA GLY A 8 -3.80 -5.19 2.95
C GLY A 8 -5.22 -4.67 3.18
N LEU A 9 -6.21 -5.23 2.48
CA LEU A 9 -7.61 -4.82 2.65
C LEU A 9 -8.09 -5.09 4.09
N GLY A 10 -8.54 -4.04 4.78
CA GLY A 10 -8.97 -4.13 6.19
C GLY A 10 -7.83 -4.52 7.14
N TYR A 11 -6.58 -4.30 6.76
CA TYR A 11 -5.39 -4.63 7.52
C TYR A 11 -4.52 -3.38 7.65
N THR A 12 -4.42 -2.83 8.87
CA THR A 12 -3.67 -1.61 9.15
C THR A 12 -2.92 -1.72 10.47
N GLY A 13 -1.85 -0.93 10.64
CA GLY A 13 -1.04 -0.90 11.85
C GLY A 13 -1.66 -0.06 12.97
N CYS A 14 -1.05 -0.16 14.16
CA CYS A 14 -1.46 0.65 15.31
C CYS A 14 -1.00 2.11 15.16
N PRO A 15 -1.68 3.08 15.82
CA PRO A 15 -1.22 4.46 15.85
C PRO A 15 0.23 4.59 16.36
N GLY A 16 1.07 5.31 15.63
CA GLY A 16 2.47 5.56 16.01
C GLY A 16 3.47 4.47 15.61
N GLU A 17 3.02 3.33 15.07
CA GLU A 17 3.91 2.32 14.53
C GLU A 17 4.59 2.81 13.24
N ALA A 18 5.90 2.63 13.15
CA ALA A 18 6.63 2.93 11.91
C ALA A 18 6.35 1.85 10.85
N PRO A 19 6.24 2.23 9.55
CA PRO A 19 6.16 1.26 8.46
C PRO A 19 7.43 0.42 8.40
N CYS A 20 7.30 -0.83 7.97
CA CYS A 20 8.41 -1.76 7.89
C CYS A 20 9.44 -1.36 6.82
N ASP A 21 8.99 -0.84 5.68
CA ASP A 21 9.83 -0.33 4.60
C ASP A 21 9.12 0.78 3.80
N GLY A 22 9.72 1.19 2.68
CA GLY A 22 9.15 2.23 1.82
C GLY A 22 7.84 1.83 1.12
N LEU A 23 7.58 0.54 0.88
CA LEU A 23 6.32 0.09 0.30
C LEU A 23 5.21 0.10 1.35
N ASP A 24 5.53 -0.38 2.55
CA ASP A 24 4.61 -0.33 3.70
C ASP A 24 4.26 1.12 4.09
N ALA A 25 5.19 2.06 3.89
CA ALA A 25 4.93 3.49 4.06
C ALA A 25 3.91 4.04 3.05
N CYS A 26 3.90 3.56 1.81
CA CYS A 26 2.86 3.90 0.83
C CYS A 26 1.49 3.44 1.32
N CYS A 27 1.40 2.23 1.87
CA CYS A 27 0.16 1.67 2.39
C CYS A 27 -0.32 2.41 3.65
N LEU A 28 0.57 2.78 4.57
CA LEU A 28 0.23 3.64 5.72
C LEU A 28 -0.39 4.96 5.25
N ALA A 29 0.20 5.62 4.25
CA ALA A 29 -0.34 6.87 3.73
C ALA A 29 -1.72 6.68 3.09
N HIS A 30 -1.93 5.57 2.39
CA HIS A 30 -3.24 5.21 1.82
C HIS A 30 -4.28 4.96 2.90
N ASP A 31 -3.97 4.15 3.91
CA ASP A 31 -4.83 3.84 5.04
C ASP A 31 -5.27 5.12 5.77
N VAL A 32 -4.34 6.05 5.99
CA VAL A 32 -4.64 7.37 6.58
C VAL A 32 -5.55 8.19 5.67
N CYS A 33 -5.34 8.13 4.34
CA CYS A 33 -6.15 8.86 3.37
C CYS A 33 -7.60 8.34 3.30
N ILE A 34 -7.81 7.02 3.33
CA ILE A 34 -9.14 6.42 3.30
C ILE A 34 -9.85 6.49 4.66
N GLY A 35 -9.10 6.43 5.77
CA GLY A 35 -9.64 6.36 7.12
C GLY A 35 -10.48 5.09 7.36
N SER A 36 -11.44 5.17 8.29
CA SER A 36 -12.24 4.01 8.71
C SER A 36 -13.50 3.76 7.85
N SER A 37 -13.73 4.53 6.78
CA SER A 37 -14.92 4.38 5.94
C SER A 37 -14.65 3.50 4.73
N TRP A 38 -15.43 2.43 4.57
CA TRP A 38 -15.38 1.55 3.41
C TRP A 38 -15.74 2.27 2.10
N GLU A 39 -16.57 3.31 2.15
CA GLU A 39 -16.92 4.13 0.97
C GLU A 39 -15.70 4.85 0.40
N ASN A 40 -14.72 5.20 1.26
CA ASN A 40 -13.50 5.87 0.84
C ASN A 40 -12.50 4.95 0.14
N LEU A 41 -12.72 3.63 0.10
CA LEU A 41 -11.89 2.72 -0.68
C LEU A 41 -11.91 3.02 -2.18
N LEU A 42 -12.95 3.68 -2.68
CA LEU A 42 -13.05 4.14 -4.08
C LEU A 42 -12.60 5.60 -4.27
N ASN A 43 -12.02 6.23 -3.23
CA ASN A 43 -11.52 7.59 -3.33
C ASN A 43 -10.40 7.66 -4.38
N LYS A 44 -10.70 8.30 -5.52
CA LYS A 44 -9.78 8.36 -6.67
C LYS A 44 -8.45 9.03 -6.33
N LYS A 45 -8.44 10.02 -5.43
CA LYS A 45 -7.20 10.68 -5.00
C LYS A 45 -6.32 9.70 -4.23
N CYS A 46 -6.85 9.07 -3.17
CA CYS A 46 -6.08 8.13 -2.35
C CYS A 46 -5.53 6.97 -3.20
N ASN A 47 -6.38 6.36 -4.04
CA ASN A 47 -5.97 5.23 -4.89
C ASN A 47 -4.93 5.62 -5.94
N TRP A 48 -5.03 6.83 -6.51
CA TRP A 48 -4.05 7.34 -7.46
C TRP A 48 -2.71 7.62 -6.78
N GLU A 49 -2.72 8.22 -5.58
CA GLU A 49 -1.51 8.47 -4.79
C GLU A 49 -0.81 7.17 -4.39
N LEU A 50 -1.55 6.15 -3.94
CA LEU A 50 -0.98 4.83 -3.66
C LEU A 50 -0.35 4.22 -4.92
N LEU A 51 -1.05 4.24 -6.06
CA LEU A 51 -0.54 3.71 -7.33
C LEU A 51 0.78 4.36 -7.75
N HIS A 52 0.93 5.67 -7.58
CA HIS A 52 2.19 6.36 -7.89
C HIS A 52 3.28 6.09 -6.86
N CYS A 53 2.93 6.01 -5.58
CA CYS A 53 3.88 5.69 -4.52
C CYS A 53 4.51 4.31 -4.74
N VAL A 54 3.71 3.27 -5.02
CA VAL A 54 4.22 1.92 -5.33
C VAL A 54 5.14 1.92 -6.55
N ARG A 55 4.78 2.65 -7.61
CA ARG A 55 5.64 2.77 -8.80
C ARG A 55 6.95 3.48 -8.52
N ALA A 56 6.93 4.49 -7.64
CA ALA A 56 8.14 5.20 -7.21
C ALA A 56 9.03 4.27 -6.38
N TYR A 57 8.46 3.53 -5.43
CA TYR A 57 9.17 2.52 -4.64
C TYR A 57 9.86 1.49 -5.54
N ARG A 58 9.14 0.89 -6.49
CA ARG A 58 9.70 -0.06 -7.45
C ARG A 58 10.89 0.50 -8.22
N LYS A 59 10.80 1.77 -8.66
CA LYS A 59 11.89 2.45 -9.38
C LYS A 59 13.10 2.71 -8.50
N SER A 60 12.88 3.00 -7.21
CA SER A 60 13.95 3.28 -6.26
C SER A 60 14.82 2.07 -5.95
N ARG A 61 14.27 0.85 -6.09
CA ARG A 61 14.91 -0.41 -5.66
C ARG A 61 15.36 -0.36 -4.19
N ALA A 62 14.60 0.37 -3.36
CA ALA A 62 14.85 0.44 -1.93
C ALA A 62 14.79 -0.96 -1.30
N ASN A 63 15.54 -1.13 -0.21
CA ASN A 63 15.60 -2.39 0.50
C ASN A 63 14.28 -2.71 1.17
N GLN A 64 13.95 -4.00 1.21
CA GLN A 64 12.85 -4.54 1.99
C GLN A 64 13.26 -4.71 3.46
N PHE A 65 12.28 -4.83 4.34
CA PHE A 65 12.56 -5.13 5.75
C PHE A 65 13.12 -6.55 5.95
N PRO A 66 13.99 -6.78 6.95
CA PRO A 66 14.51 -8.11 7.26
C PRO A 66 13.41 -9.11 7.60
N GLY A 67 13.56 -10.35 7.11
CA GLY A 67 12.58 -11.42 7.37
C GLY A 67 11.34 -11.37 6.48
N ASN A 68 11.28 -10.48 5.49
CA ASN A 68 10.25 -10.56 4.46
C ASN A 68 10.32 -11.90 3.72
N THR A 69 9.19 -12.60 3.63
CA THR A 69 9.02 -13.88 2.92
C THR A 69 8.21 -13.75 1.64
N CYS A 70 7.70 -12.56 1.31
CA CYS A 70 6.94 -12.31 0.08
C CYS A 70 7.85 -11.98 -1.10
N ASP A 71 7.51 -12.42 -2.32
CA ASP A 71 8.09 -11.85 -3.54
C ASP A 71 7.54 -10.42 -3.69
N ILE A 72 8.44 -9.44 -3.60
CA ILE A 72 8.08 -8.02 -3.65
C ILE A 72 7.38 -7.64 -4.96
N ARG A 73 7.71 -8.30 -6.07
CA ARG A 73 7.10 -8.00 -7.36
C ARG A 73 5.64 -8.42 -7.38
N ASP A 74 5.31 -9.52 -6.71
CA ASP A 74 3.93 -9.97 -6.56
C ASP A 74 3.16 -9.00 -5.67
N VAL A 75 3.76 -8.51 -4.58
CA VAL A 75 3.14 -7.51 -3.70
C VAL A 75 2.84 -6.23 -4.48
N GLU A 76 3.83 -5.67 -5.17
CA GLU A 76 3.68 -4.47 -6.00
C GLU A 76 2.62 -4.67 -7.09
N PHE A 77 2.66 -5.79 -7.82
CA PHE A 77 1.73 -6.09 -8.91
C PHE A 77 0.27 -6.18 -8.44
N ASN A 78 0.04 -6.85 -7.31
CA ASN A 78 -1.30 -6.99 -6.75
C ASN A 78 -1.85 -5.65 -6.24
N ILE A 79 -1.02 -4.82 -5.59
CA ILE A 79 -1.43 -3.47 -5.18
C ILE A 79 -1.73 -2.61 -6.40
N GLU A 80 -0.84 -2.56 -7.41
CA GLU A 80 -1.07 -1.81 -8.64
C GLU A 80 -2.36 -2.26 -9.35
N THR A 81 -2.63 -3.56 -9.42
CA THR A 81 -3.83 -4.12 -10.05
C THR A 81 -5.09 -3.69 -9.31
N ALA A 82 -5.12 -3.82 -7.98
CA ALA A 82 -6.25 -3.40 -7.17
C ALA A 82 -6.54 -1.90 -7.32
N MET A 83 -5.51 -1.05 -7.30
CA MET A 83 -5.67 0.40 -7.46
C MET A 83 -6.15 0.78 -8.87
N ARG A 84 -5.67 0.09 -9.91
CA ARG A 84 -6.17 0.30 -11.27
C ARG A 84 -7.64 -0.05 -11.40
N ILE A 85 -8.10 -1.14 -10.77
CA ILE A 85 -9.52 -1.49 -10.76
C ILE A 85 -10.31 -0.39 -10.04
N ALA A 86 -9.91 -0.01 -8.82
CA ALA A 86 -10.59 1.01 -8.03
C ALA A 86 -10.70 2.38 -8.73
N LEU A 87 -9.70 2.76 -9.54
CA LEU A 87 -9.71 4.02 -10.30
C LEU A 87 -10.68 4.02 -11.50
N ASN A 88 -11.08 2.84 -11.98
CA ASN A 88 -11.99 2.66 -13.11
C ASN A 88 -13.40 2.23 -12.70
N LEU A 89 -13.69 2.19 -11.40
CA LEU A 89 -15.04 2.13 -10.83
C LEU A 89 -15.57 3.56 -10.60
#